data_AF-A0A419FT49-F1
#
_entry.id   AF-A0A419FT49-F1
#
_cell.length_a   1.000
_cell.length_b   1.000
_cell.length_c   1.000
_cell.angle_alpha   90.00
_cell.angle_beta   90.00
_cell.angle_gamma   90.00
#
_symmetry.space_group_name_H-M   'P 1'
#
loop_
_entity.id
_entity.type
_entity.pdbx_description
1 polymer ?
#
loop_
_entity_poly.entity_id
_entity_poly.type
_entity_poly.pdbx_seq_one_letter_code
_entity_poly.pdbx_strand_id
1 'polypeptide(L)'
;MPQKTDIQDFLKKESDATQEYIKNFLHEQGIFDLDKEDQIIETAKCIAKFPWGEARTIEELLVTKKFGTCTAKHSALQACYDSLGIKCHQVMSTFKWGEQKISFPEELQKIIDEGEWNHGHNFLQIEKDDGTKIDIDTTWNSKLKEFGFRTFPEDWDGKSSFVGFKINQRWNNVAMKAKKIELIESLSPELRARRERFLKSFVQWVHSINQIDD
;
A
#
# COMPACT_ATOMS: atom_id res chain seq x y z
N MET A 1 34.44 7.14 -7.48
CA MET A 1 33.51 7.04 -6.33
C MET A 1 32.84 8.40 -6.20
N PRO A 2 31.50 8.51 -6.32
CA PRO A 2 30.82 9.80 -6.14
C PRO A 2 31.09 10.33 -4.73
N GLN A 3 31.32 11.65 -4.61
CA GLN A 3 31.64 12.28 -3.32
C GLN A 3 30.38 12.30 -2.43
N LYS A 4 30.55 12.24 -1.09
CA LYS A 4 29.43 12.25 -0.12
C LYS A 4 28.46 13.44 -0.31
N THR A 5 28.94 14.56 -0.84
CA THR A 5 28.18 15.76 -1.19
C THR A 5 27.18 15.52 -2.34
N ASP A 6 27.58 14.77 -3.38
CA ASP A 6 26.71 14.47 -4.53
C ASP A 6 25.50 13.60 -4.13
N ILE A 7 25.71 12.69 -3.16
CA ILE A 7 24.66 11.80 -2.65
C ILE A 7 23.65 12.58 -1.81
N GLN A 8 24.12 13.51 -0.96
CA GLN A 8 23.22 14.32 -0.12
C GLN A 8 22.37 15.28 -0.96
N ASP A 9 22.94 15.91 -1.97
CA ASP A 9 22.20 16.80 -2.87
C ASP A 9 21.21 16.04 -3.74
N PHE A 10 21.56 14.83 -4.20
CA PHE A 10 20.64 13.96 -4.92
C PHE A 10 19.45 13.54 -4.05
N LEU A 11 19.70 13.04 -2.83
CA LEU A 11 18.64 12.63 -1.90
C LEU A 11 17.74 13.80 -1.49
N LYS A 12 18.31 15.00 -1.35
CA LYS A 12 17.54 16.22 -1.08
C LYS A 12 16.62 16.58 -2.25
N LYS A 13 17.13 16.55 -3.49
CA LYS A 13 16.31 16.80 -4.69
C LYS A 13 15.18 15.79 -4.87
N GLU A 14 15.45 14.51 -4.59
CA GLU A 14 14.44 13.45 -4.64
C GLU A 14 13.34 13.66 -3.57
N SER A 15 13.74 14.11 -2.37
CA SER A 15 12.82 14.52 -1.30
C SER A 15 11.99 15.75 -1.69
N ASP A 16 12.61 16.77 -2.27
CA ASP A 16 11.93 18.02 -2.65
C ASP A 16 10.88 17.77 -3.76
N ALA A 17 11.23 16.98 -4.78
CA ALA A 17 10.29 16.58 -5.85
C ALA A 17 9.11 15.77 -5.30
N THR A 18 9.37 14.84 -4.38
CA THR A 18 8.30 14.06 -3.73
C THR A 18 7.33 14.97 -2.97
N GLN A 19 7.84 15.97 -2.25
CA GLN A 19 7.01 16.93 -1.53
C GLN A 19 6.15 17.78 -2.48
N GLU A 20 6.69 18.16 -3.63
CA GLU A 20 5.94 18.89 -4.65
C GLU A 20 4.80 18.03 -5.23
N TYR A 21 5.08 16.77 -5.59
CA TYR A 21 4.05 15.85 -6.07
C TYR A 21 2.89 15.68 -5.08
N ILE A 22 3.21 15.58 -3.78
CA ILE A 22 2.22 15.43 -2.71
C ILE A 22 1.39 16.69 -2.54
N LYS A 23 2.02 17.88 -2.50
CA LYS A 23 1.30 19.15 -2.37
C LYS A 23 0.38 19.40 -3.56
N ASN A 24 0.86 19.14 -4.77
CA ASN A 24 0.04 19.28 -5.98
C ASN A 24 -1.15 18.33 -5.94
N PHE A 25 -0.92 17.05 -5.59
CA PHE A 25 -2.01 16.08 -5.42
C PHE A 25 -3.04 16.54 -4.39
N LEU A 26 -2.61 16.96 -3.19
CA LEU A 26 -3.52 17.43 -2.13
C LEU A 26 -4.33 18.67 -2.56
N HIS A 27 -3.70 19.61 -3.28
CA HIS A 27 -4.36 20.80 -3.80
C HIS A 27 -5.36 20.47 -4.92
N GLU A 28 -4.98 19.63 -5.88
CA GLU A 28 -5.86 19.18 -6.97
C GLU A 28 -7.11 18.45 -6.46
N GLN A 29 -6.98 17.73 -5.34
CA GLN A 29 -8.10 17.06 -4.69
C GLN A 29 -8.88 17.97 -3.72
N GLY A 30 -8.50 19.23 -3.56
CA GLY A 30 -9.16 20.19 -2.65
C GLY A 30 -9.01 19.83 -1.16
N ILE A 31 -8.03 18.99 -0.80
CA ILE A 31 -7.90 18.45 0.56
C ILE A 31 -7.46 19.50 1.57
N PHE A 32 -6.64 20.48 1.16
CA PHE A 32 -6.16 21.53 2.07
C PHE A 32 -7.27 22.41 2.64
N ASP A 33 -8.39 22.53 1.93
CA ASP A 33 -9.52 23.38 2.32
C ASP A 33 -10.51 22.66 3.26
N LEU A 34 -10.34 21.35 3.46
CA LEU A 34 -11.14 20.54 4.36
C LEU A 34 -10.71 20.71 5.82
N ASP A 35 -11.61 20.40 6.75
CA ASP A 35 -11.23 20.27 8.16
C ASP A 35 -10.33 19.05 8.39
N LYS A 36 -9.77 18.90 9.60
CA LYS A 36 -8.80 17.83 9.89
C LYS A 36 -9.39 16.43 9.79
N GLU A 37 -10.67 16.25 10.11
CA GLU A 37 -11.32 14.94 10.06
C GLU A 37 -11.55 14.55 8.60
N ASP A 38 -12.08 15.48 7.81
CA ASP A 38 -12.31 15.30 6.37
C ASP A 38 -11.00 15.17 5.59
N GLN A 39 -9.93 15.87 5.99
CA GLN A 39 -8.59 15.67 5.44
C GLN A 39 -8.12 14.22 5.58
N ILE A 40 -8.34 13.59 6.73
CA ILE A 40 -7.99 12.18 6.95
C ILE A 40 -8.80 11.28 6.02
N ILE A 41 -10.12 11.48 6.01
CA ILE A 41 -11.06 10.64 5.29
C ILE A 41 -10.83 10.73 3.77
N GLU A 42 -10.82 11.93 3.22
CA GLU A 42 -10.75 12.14 1.78
C GLU A 42 -9.36 11.82 1.21
N THR A 43 -8.28 12.07 1.95
CA THR A 43 -6.93 11.62 1.53
C THR A 43 -6.90 10.10 1.39
N ALA A 44 -7.41 9.37 2.38
CA ALA A 44 -7.45 7.92 2.33
C ALA A 44 -8.27 7.39 1.16
N LYS A 45 -9.47 7.95 0.94
CA LYS A 45 -10.35 7.58 -0.18
C LYS A 45 -9.68 7.86 -1.52
N CYS A 46 -9.05 9.02 -1.70
CA CYS A 46 -8.34 9.36 -2.94
C CYS A 46 -7.18 8.40 -3.21
N ILE A 47 -6.38 8.04 -2.20
CA ILE A 47 -5.34 7.03 -2.37
C ILE A 47 -5.93 5.64 -2.66
N ALA A 48 -7.03 5.25 -2.00
CA ALA A 48 -7.68 3.96 -2.20
C ALA A 48 -8.18 3.77 -3.64
N LYS A 49 -8.62 4.84 -4.32
CA LYS A 49 -9.09 4.82 -5.71
C LYS A 49 -8.03 4.39 -6.72
N PHE A 50 -6.74 4.64 -6.45
CA PHE A 50 -5.68 4.18 -7.37
C PHE A 50 -5.72 2.66 -7.52
N PRO A 51 -5.75 2.12 -8.75
CA PRO A 51 -5.71 0.68 -8.96
C PRO A 51 -4.48 0.03 -8.31
N TRP A 52 -4.63 -1.20 -7.84
CA TRP A 52 -3.46 -1.99 -7.45
C TRP A 52 -2.64 -2.36 -8.69
N GLY A 53 -1.32 -2.21 -8.62
CA GLY A 53 -0.42 -2.57 -9.72
C GLY A 53 1.05 -2.52 -9.34
N GLU A 54 1.95 -2.74 -10.29
CA GLU A 54 3.38 -3.00 -10.01
C GLU A 54 4.20 -1.80 -9.52
N ALA A 55 3.66 -0.58 -9.58
CA ALA A 55 4.38 0.62 -9.11
C ALA A 55 4.74 0.54 -7.62
N ARG A 56 5.91 1.08 -7.28
CA ARG A 56 6.51 1.01 -5.93
C ARG A 56 6.90 2.37 -5.36
N THR A 57 6.91 3.44 -6.16
CA THR A 57 7.25 4.78 -5.70
C THR A 57 6.05 5.72 -5.69
N ILE A 58 6.16 6.83 -4.96
CA ILE A 58 5.15 7.89 -4.91
C ILE A 58 5.00 8.54 -6.29
N GLU A 59 6.11 8.81 -6.97
CA GLU A 59 6.09 9.37 -8.33
C GLU A 59 5.39 8.44 -9.33
N GLU A 60 5.68 7.14 -9.28
CA GLU A 60 4.99 6.19 -10.16
C GLU A 60 3.49 6.18 -9.89
N LEU A 61 3.08 6.19 -8.62
CA LEU A 61 1.67 6.21 -8.25
C LEU A 61 0.99 7.52 -8.66
N LEU A 62 1.55 8.67 -8.30
CA LEU A 62 0.88 9.96 -8.41
C LEU A 62 1.11 10.67 -9.74
N VAL A 63 2.16 10.33 -10.49
CA VAL A 63 2.55 11.09 -11.69
C VAL A 63 2.50 10.20 -12.94
N THR A 64 3.27 9.10 -12.97
CA THR A 64 3.55 8.43 -14.26
C THR A 64 2.67 7.22 -14.55
N LYS A 65 2.41 6.33 -13.57
CA LYS A 65 1.68 5.06 -13.78
C LYS A 65 0.22 5.12 -13.32
N LYS A 66 -0.10 5.90 -12.29
CA LYS A 66 -1.48 6.03 -11.74
C LYS A 66 -2.09 4.71 -11.26
N PHE A 67 -1.25 3.80 -10.75
CA PHE A 67 -1.60 2.59 -10.01
C PHE A 67 -0.44 2.23 -9.08
N GLY A 68 -0.61 1.34 -8.11
CA GLY A 68 0.54 0.89 -7.31
C GLY A 68 0.29 -0.18 -6.25
N THR A 69 1.40 -0.73 -5.75
CA THR A 69 1.42 -1.77 -4.71
C THR A 69 1.08 -1.17 -3.34
N CYS A 70 0.91 -2.03 -2.32
CA CYS A 70 0.78 -1.57 -0.93
C CYS A 70 1.94 -0.68 -0.46
N THR A 71 3.15 -0.83 -1.01
CA THR A 71 4.27 0.07 -0.68
C THR A 71 4.04 1.46 -1.26
N ALA A 72 3.80 1.60 -2.57
CA ALA A 72 3.60 2.90 -3.20
C ALA A 72 2.43 3.66 -2.57
N LYS A 73 1.29 2.98 -2.40
CA LYS A 73 0.05 3.58 -1.88
C LYS A 73 0.21 4.10 -0.45
N HIS A 74 0.75 3.29 0.46
CA HIS A 74 0.92 3.73 1.85
C HIS A 74 2.10 4.67 2.05
N SER A 75 3.12 4.65 1.19
CA SER A 75 4.15 5.68 1.18
C SER A 75 3.58 7.03 0.75
N ALA A 76 2.75 7.07 -0.30
CA ALA A 76 2.07 8.29 -0.72
C ALA A 76 1.09 8.80 0.34
N LEU A 77 0.29 7.90 0.94
CA LEU A 77 -0.64 8.24 2.02
C LEU A 77 0.08 8.80 3.25
N GLN A 78 1.21 8.20 3.66
CA GLN A 78 2.04 8.72 4.74
C GLN A 78 2.53 10.12 4.42
N ALA A 79 3.09 10.33 3.22
CA ALA A 79 3.62 11.64 2.83
C ALA A 79 2.51 12.71 2.75
N CYS A 80 1.30 12.33 2.32
CA CYS A 80 0.13 13.20 2.37
C CYS A 80 -0.20 13.60 3.81
N TYR A 81 -0.30 12.63 4.72
CA TYR A 81 -0.57 12.89 6.12
C TYR A 81 0.52 13.72 6.79
N ASP A 82 1.80 13.46 6.50
CA ASP A 82 2.92 14.26 6.97
C ASP A 82 2.78 15.72 6.51
N SER A 83 2.44 15.95 5.23
CA SER A 83 2.20 17.31 4.69
C SER A 83 0.99 18.00 5.31
N LEU A 84 0.03 17.23 5.84
CA LEU A 84 -1.15 17.74 6.54
C LEU A 84 -0.91 17.81 8.06
N GLY A 85 0.26 17.44 8.57
CA GLY A 85 0.54 17.40 10.01
C GLY A 85 -0.26 16.33 10.77
N ILE A 86 -0.75 15.30 10.08
CA ILE A 86 -1.45 14.15 10.67
C ILE A 86 -0.40 13.12 11.06
N LYS A 87 -0.36 12.75 12.33
CA LYS A 87 0.59 11.76 12.84
C LYS A 87 0.16 10.35 12.43
N CYS A 88 1.01 9.66 11.69
CA CYS A 88 0.82 8.24 11.40
C CYS A 88 2.15 7.50 11.30
N HIS A 89 2.07 6.17 11.44
CA HIS A 89 3.23 5.29 11.45
C HIS A 89 3.00 4.12 10.50
N GLN A 90 4.06 3.70 9.81
CA GLN A 90 4.04 2.47 9.01
C GLN A 90 3.94 1.24 9.92
N VAL A 91 3.05 0.32 9.57
CA VAL A 91 2.88 -0.97 10.22
C VAL A 91 3.24 -2.07 9.23
N MET A 92 4.07 -3.01 9.66
CA MET A 92 4.35 -4.23 8.91
C MET A 92 3.48 -5.37 9.41
N SER A 93 3.05 -6.22 8.48
CA SER A 93 2.32 -7.43 8.80
C SER A 93 2.59 -8.55 7.81
N THR A 94 2.09 -9.74 8.13
CA THR A 94 1.98 -10.83 7.16
C THR A 94 0.54 -11.31 7.05
N PHE A 95 0.22 -11.91 5.92
CA PHE A 95 -0.99 -12.70 5.71
C PHE A 95 -0.70 -13.90 4.81
N LYS A 96 -1.66 -14.80 4.67
CA LYS A 96 -1.64 -15.91 3.71
C LYS A 96 -2.74 -15.76 2.67
N TRP A 97 -2.43 -16.06 1.42
CA TRP A 97 -3.34 -15.81 0.29
C TRP A 97 -4.59 -16.68 0.34
N GLY A 98 -4.45 -17.97 0.67
CA GLY A 98 -5.53 -18.94 0.84
C GLY A 98 -6.39 -18.72 2.08
N GLU A 99 -5.96 -17.88 3.03
CA GLU A 99 -6.81 -17.42 4.14
C GLU A 99 -7.73 -16.26 3.74
N GLN A 100 -7.54 -15.67 2.56
CA GLN A 100 -8.41 -14.61 2.05
C GLN A 100 -9.57 -15.24 1.27
N LYS A 101 -10.72 -14.57 1.26
CA LYS A 101 -11.91 -15.02 0.52
C LYS A 101 -11.86 -14.64 -0.96
N ILE A 102 -10.67 -14.64 -1.55
CA ILE A 102 -10.44 -14.21 -2.92
C ILE A 102 -10.75 -15.36 -3.88
N SER A 103 -11.53 -15.10 -4.92
CA SER A 103 -11.80 -16.02 -6.01
C SER A 103 -10.67 -15.96 -7.04
N PHE A 104 -9.60 -16.69 -6.77
CA PHE A 104 -8.46 -16.74 -7.68
C PHE A 104 -8.77 -17.52 -8.97
N PRO A 105 -8.21 -17.10 -10.11
CA PRO A 105 -8.08 -17.95 -11.30
C PRO A 105 -7.42 -19.28 -10.95
N GLU A 106 -7.81 -20.35 -11.65
CA GLU A 106 -7.35 -21.72 -11.40
C GLU A 106 -5.82 -21.83 -11.31
N GLU A 107 -5.11 -21.16 -12.22
CA GLU A 107 -3.64 -21.18 -12.25
C GLU A 107 -3.00 -20.52 -11.02
N LEU A 108 -3.63 -19.47 -10.46
CA LEU A 108 -3.16 -18.86 -9.21
C LEU A 108 -3.49 -19.74 -8.00
N GLN A 109 -4.66 -20.38 -8.00
CA GLN A 109 -5.07 -21.29 -6.93
C GLN A 109 -4.15 -22.51 -6.86
N LYS A 110 -3.79 -23.12 -8.00
CA LYS A 110 -2.82 -24.23 -8.07
C LYS A 110 -1.50 -23.87 -7.40
N ILE A 111 -0.98 -22.66 -7.65
CA ILE A 111 0.28 -22.22 -7.04
C ILE A 111 0.15 -22.08 -5.51
N ILE A 112 -1.01 -21.64 -5.01
CA ILE A 112 -1.29 -21.58 -3.56
C ILE A 112 -1.34 -22.99 -2.97
N ASP A 113 -2.02 -23.93 -3.65
CA ASP A 113 -2.23 -25.31 -3.20
C ASP A 113 -0.92 -26.13 -3.12
N GLU A 114 0.10 -25.76 -3.92
CA GLU A 114 1.45 -26.32 -3.80
C GLU A 114 2.14 -25.99 -2.45
N GLY A 115 1.66 -24.98 -1.74
CA GLY A 115 2.11 -24.62 -0.40
C GLY A 115 2.34 -23.12 -0.23
N GLU A 116 1.86 -22.59 0.89
CA GLU A 116 1.83 -21.16 1.16
C GLU A 116 3.08 -20.59 1.85
N TRP A 117 3.21 -19.27 1.79
CA TRP A 117 4.17 -18.49 2.56
C TRP A 117 3.47 -17.33 3.27
N ASN A 118 4.13 -16.76 4.27
CA ASN A 118 3.68 -15.51 4.89
C ASN A 118 4.02 -14.34 3.96
N HIS A 119 3.01 -13.77 3.28
CA HIS A 119 3.18 -12.62 2.41
C HIS A 119 3.32 -11.34 3.25
N GLY A 120 4.44 -10.64 3.11
CA GLY A 120 4.69 -9.38 3.82
C GLY A 120 3.88 -8.22 3.23
N HIS A 121 3.13 -7.54 4.10
CA HIS A 121 2.28 -6.40 3.76
C HIS A 121 2.59 -5.19 4.64
N ASN A 122 2.31 -3.99 4.15
CA ASN A 122 2.39 -2.76 4.93
C ASN A 122 1.12 -1.93 4.79
N PHE A 123 0.74 -1.28 5.89
CA PHE A 123 -0.37 -0.33 5.98
C PHE A 123 -0.02 0.77 6.99
N LEU A 124 -0.90 1.75 7.23
CA LEU A 124 -0.63 2.82 8.18
C LEU A 124 -1.44 2.69 9.46
N GLN A 125 -0.91 3.23 10.55
CA GLN A 125 -1.66 3.49 11.77
C GLN A 125 -1.66 4.99 12.04
N ILE A 126 -2.84 5.60 12.01
CA ILE A 126 -3.05 7.00 12.36
C ILE A 126 -3.12 7.09 13.88
N GLU A 127 -2.45 8.09 14.46
CA GLU A 127 -2.51 8.44 15.88
C GLU A 127 -3.29 9.74 16.02
N LYS A 128 -4.46 9.67 16.65
CA LYS A 128 -5.31 10.82 16.94
C LYS A 128 -4.78 11.56 18.18
N ASP A 129 -5.22 12.81 18.37
CA ASP A 129 -4.76 13.68 19.46
C ASP A 129 -5.08 13.13 20.86
N ASP A 130 -6.16 12.35 20.98
CA ASP A 130 -6.56 11.65 22.21
C ASP A 130 -5.74 10.36 22.47
N GLY A 131 -4.77 10.04 21.60
CA GLY A 131 -3.96 8.83 21.64
C GLY A 131 -4.61 7.60 20.99
N THR A 132 -5.85 7.71 20.50
CA THR A 132 -6.52 6.64 19.77
C THR A 132 -5.75 6.29 18.50
N LYS A 133 -5.67 5.00 18.20
CA LYS A 133 -4.91 4.46 17.06
C LYS A 133 -5.83 3.73 16.10
N ILE A 134 -5.77 4.11 14.83
CA ILE A 134 -6.64 3.59 13.78
C ILE A 134 -5.77 3.03 12.66
N ASP A 135 -5.95 1.76 12.35
CA ASP A 135 -5.27 1.12 11.23
C ASP A 135 -6.00 1.44 9.92
N ILE A 136 -5.24 1.74 8.88
CA ILE A 136 -5.78 2.08 7.57
C ILE A 136 -4.99 1.40 6.45
N ASP A 137 -5.69 0.57 5.70
CA ASP A 137 -5.17 -0.15 4.54
C ASP A 137 -5.94 0.22 3.27
N THR A 138 -5.27 0.94 2.37
CA THR A 138 -5.85 1.40 1.10
C THR A 138 -5.45 0.54 -0.10
N THR A 139 -4.94 -0.68 0.14
CA THR A 139 -4.33 -1.51 -0.92
C THR A 139 -5.29 -1.82 -2.07
N TRP A 140 -6.48 -2.34 -1.77
CA TRP A 140 -7.39 -2.88 -2.77
C TRP A 140 -8.42 -1.84 -3.21
N ASN A 141 -8.39 -1.49 -4.50
CA ASN A 141 -9.38 -0.62 -5.13
C ASN A 141 -10.72 -1.35 -5.31
N SER A 142 -11.83 -0.59 -5.40
CA SER A 142 -13.21 -1.09 -5.39
C SER A 142 -13.51 -2.16 -6.44
N LYS A 143 -12.93 -2.07 -7.65
CA LYS A 143 -13.11 -3.06 -8.72
C LYS A 143 -12.76 -4.49 -8.29
N LEU A 144 -11.85 -4.66 -7.32
CA LEU A 144 -11.45 -5.99 -6.86
C LEU A 144 -12.47 -6.65 -5.93
N LYS A 145 -13.49 -5.92 -5.48
CA LYS A 145 -14.51 -6.43 -4.54
C LYS A 145 -15.26 -7.64 -5.08
N GLU A 146 -15.55 -7.67 -6.38
CA GLU A 146 -16.28 -8.78 -7.02
C GLU A 146 -15.51 -10.10 -6.99
N PHE A 147 -14.18 -10.04 -6.89
CA PHE A 147 -13.31 -11.21 -6.74
C PHE A 147 -13.03 -11.56 -5.29
N GLY A 148 -13.78 -10.99 -4.33
CA GLY A 148 -13.67 -11.31 -2.91
C GLY A 148 -12.53 -10.61 -2.16
N PHE A 149 -11.87 -9.63 -2.78
CA PHE A 149 -10.97 -8.74 -2.05
C PHE A 149 -11.76 -7.87 -1.07
N ARG A 150 -11.21 -7.69 0.14
CA ARG A 150 -11.77 -6.74 1.10
C ARG A 150 -11.29 -5.33 0.76
N THR A 151 -12.05 -4.63 -0.06
CA THR A 151 -11.74 -3.28 -0.55
C THR A 151 -12.01 -2.20 0.50
N PHE A 152 -11.31 -1.07 0.38
CA PHE A 152 -11.51 0.08 1.27
C PHE A 152 -12.98 0.55 1.24
N PRO A 153 -13.64 0.79 2.40
CA PRO A 153 -15.04 1.18 2.43
C PRO A 153 -15.25 2.59 1.88
N GLU A 154 -16.28 2.78 1.05
CA GLU A 154 -16.64 4.10 0.50
C GLU A 154 -17.19 5.04 1.59
N ASP A 155 -17.82 4.47 2.60
CA ASP A 155 -18.42 5.11 3.76
C ASP A 155 -17.49 5.14 4.99
N TRP A 156 -16.18 4.96 4.78
CA TRP A 156 -15.21 4.98 5.89
C TRP A 156 -15.28 6.31 6.66
N ASP A 157 -15.39 6.20 7.98
CA ASP A 157 -15.75 7.27 8.92
C ASP A 157 -14.54 7.99 9.54
N GLY A 158 -13.32 7.61 9.17
CA GLY A 158 -12.10 8.17 9.76
C GLY A 158 -11.85 7.79 11.23
N LYS A 159 -12.66 6.89 11.79
CA LYS A 159 -12.69 6.49 13.22
C LYS A 159 -12.47 4.99 13.42
N SER A 160 -12.95 4.18 12.49
CA SER A 160 -12.90 2.73 12.56
C SER A 160 -11.65 2.18 11.85
N SER A 161 -10.93 1.24 12.47
CA SER A 161 -9.80 0.58 11.83
C SER A 161 -10.26 -0.27 10.63
N PHE A 162 -9.53 -0.18 9.52
CA PHE A 162 -9.76 -0.99 8.33
C PHE A 162 -8.45 -1.63 7.83
N VAL A 163 -8.46 -2.96 7.73
CA VAL A 163 -7.37 -3.76 7.14
C VAL A 163 -7.97 -4.70 6.10
N GLY A 164 -7.46 -4.66 4.87
CA GLY A 164 -8.01 -5.36 3.70
C GLY A 164 -7.69 -6.85 3.64
N PHE A 165 -7.19 -7.43 4.73
CA PHE A 165 -6.77 -8.83 4.81
C PHE A 165 -6.75 -9.32 6.26
N LYS A 166 -6.71 -10.63 6.45
CA LYS A 166 -6.51 -11.25 7.75
C LYS A 166 -5.03 -11.23 8.15
N ILE A 167 -4.70 -10.50 9.21
CA ILE A 167 -3.33 -10.41 9.73
C ILE A 167 -2.94 -11.71 10.45
N ASN A 168 -1.77 -12.25 10.10
CA ASN A 168 -1.15 -13.39 10.77
C ASN A 168 -0.07 -12.95 11.78
N GLN A 169 0.77 -12.00 11.39
CA GLN A 169 1.77 -11.39 12.28
C GLN A 169 1.81 -9.88 12.05
N ARG A 170 2.15 -9.12 13.09
CA ARG A 170 2.21 -7.66 13.08
C ARG A 170 3.46 -7.15 13.78
N TRP A 171 4.07 -6.13 13.20
CA TRP A 171 5.17 -5.37 13.80
C TRP A 171 4.92 -3.87 13.63
N ASN A 172 4.94 -3.15 14.74
CA ASN A 172 4.88 -1.69 14.75
C ASN A 172 6.31 -1.13 14.82
N ASN A 173 6.54 0.05 14.26
CA ASN A 173 7.81 0.80 14.38
C ASN A 173 9.04 0.02 13.88
N VAL A 174 8.88 -0.79 12.83
CA VAL A 174 9.99 -1.50 12.17
C VAL A 174 10.32 -0.86 10.83
N ALA A 175 11.58 -0.95 10.42
CA ALA A 175 12.00 -0.54 9.08
C ALA A 175 11.37 -1.45 8.03
N MET A 176 10.32 -0.97 7.38
CA MET A 176 9.49 -1.73 6.42
C MET A 176 10.31 -2.46 5.36
N LYS A 177 11.26 -1.77 4.72
CA LYS A 177 12.11 -2.36 3.66
C LYS A 177 12.98 -3.50 4.20
N ALA A 178 13.62 -3.30 5.35
CA ALA A 178 14.43 -4.34 6.00
C ALA A 178 13.58 -5.55 6.40
N LYS A 179 12.40 -5.31 6.98
CA LYS A 179 11.49 -6.40 7.39
C LYS A 179 10.96 -7.19 6.19
N LYS A 180 10.65 -6.54 5.07
CA LYS A 180 10.26 -7.24 3.83
C LYS A 180 11.40 -8.09 3.26
N ILE A 181 12.65 -7.61 3.33
CA ILE A 181 13.82 -8.39 2.93
C ILE A 181 13.98 -9.62 3.83
N GLU A 182 13.95 -9.45 5.15
CA GLU A 182 14.03 -10.54 6.13
C GLU A 182 12.95 -11.62 5.87
N LEU A 183 11.71 -11.21 5.61
CA LEU A 183 10.61 -12.13 5.30
C LEU A 183 10.84 -12.94 4.02
N ILE A 184 11.48 -12.36 3.01
CA ILE A 184 11.78 -13.06 1.74
C ILE A 184 13.03 -13.95 1.91
N GLU A 185 14.02 -13.48 2.65
CA GLU A 185 15.27 -14.21 2.90
C GLU A 185 15.05 -15.45 3.77
N SER A 186 14.08 -15.41 4.69
CA SER A 186 13.70 -16.56 5.50
C SER A 186 12.97 -17.67 4.75
N LEU A 187 12.54 -17.44 3.50
CA LEU A 187 11.90 -18.47 2.67
C LEU A 187 12.93 -19.46 2.14
N SER A 188 12.54 -20.74 2.08
CA SER A 188 13.30 -21.74 1.33
C SER A 188 13.38 -21.37 -0.16
N PRO A 189 14.39 -21.84 -0.91
CA PRO A 189 14.50 -21.59 -2.35
C PRO A 189 13.23 -21.96 -3.12
N GLU A 190 12.60 -23.07 -2.74
CA GLU A 190 11.34 -23.54 -3.33
C GLU A 190 10.18 -22.56 -3.09
N LEU A 191 9.99 -22.12 -1.84
CA LEU A 191 8.95 -21.15 -1.49
C LEU A 191 9.19 -19.79 -2.14
N ARG A 192 10.45 -19.37 -2.27
CA ARG A 192 10.81 -18.12 -2.95
C ARG A 192 10.46 -18.18 -4.44
N ALA A 193 10.84 -19.26 -5.12
CA ALA A 193 10.50 -19.47 -6.53
C ALA A 193 8.98 -19.51 -6.75
N ARG A 194 8.24 -20.20 -5.86
CA ARG A 194 6.78 -20.24 -5.89
C ARG A 194 6.15 -18.86 -5.72
N ARG A 195 6.60 -18.11 -4.71
CA ARG A 195 6.17 -16.72 -4.47
C ARG A 195 6.37 -15.85 -5.71
N GLU A 196 7.51 -15.96 -6.37
CA GLU A 196 7.82 -15.19 -7.57
C GLU A 196 6.89 -15.54 -8.74
N ARG A 197 6.63 -16.84 -8.98
CA ARG A 197 5.65 -17.29 -9.98
C ARG A 197 4.24 -16.76 -9.67
N PHE A 198 3.81 -16.86 -8.42
CA PHE A 198 2.52 -16.35 -7.98
C PHE A 198 2.41 -14.86 -8.21
N LEU A 199 3.36 -14.05 -7.70
CA LEU A 199 3.27 -12.60 -7.79
C LEU A 199 3.32 -12.09 -9.23
N LYS A 200 4.10 -12.74 -10.10
CA LYS A 200 4.11 -12.39 -11.53
C LYS A 200 2.72 -12.59 -12.15
N SER A 201 2.10 -13.74 -11.93
CA SER A 201 0.79 -14.08 -12.49
C SER A 201 -0.33 -13.26 -11.84
N PHE A 202 -0.22 -13.00 -10.54
CA PHE A 202 -1.16 -12.20 -9.76
C PHE A 202 -1.17 -10.75 -10.23
N VAL A 203 0.00 -10.17 -10.52
CA VAL A 203 0.08 -8.82 -11.08
C VAL A 203 -0.63 -8.74 -12.43
N GLN A 204 -0.42 -9.71 -13.30
CA GLN A 204 -1.06 -9.74 -14.62
C GLN A 204 -2.59 -9.84 -14.50
N TRP A 205 -3.08 -10.71 -13.61
CA TRP A 205 -4.51 -10.88 -13.37
C TRP A 205 -5.17 -9.64 -12.77
N VAL A 206 -4.58 -9.06 -11.72
CA VAL A 206 -5.13 -7.84 -11.12
C VAL A 206 -5.09 -6.68 -12.11
N HIS A 207 -4.04 -6.60 -12.93
CA HIS A 207 -3.96 -5.59 -13.98
C HIS A 207 -5.07 -5.78 -15.03
N SER A 208 -5.34 -7.02 -15.47
CA SER A 208 -6.43 -7.27 -16.42
C SER A 208 -7.79 -6.89 -15.85
N ILE A 209 -8.04 -7.10 -14.56
CA ILE A 209 -9.28 -6.64 -13.90
C ILE A 209 -9.39 -5.12 -13.96
N ASN A 210 -8.31 -4.42 -13.64
CA ASN A 210 -8.32 -2.96 -13.57
C ASN A 210 -8.47 -2.27 -14.94
N GLN A 211 -8.16 -2.97 -16.03
CA GLN A 211 -8.36 -2.52 -17.42
C GLN A 211 -9.78 -2.77 -17.97
N ILE A 212 -10.63 -3.52 -17.25
CA ILE A 212 -12.02 -3.67 -17.67
C ILE A 212 -12.71 -2.32 -17.44
N ASP A 213 -13.03 -1.63 -18.54
CA ASP A 213 -13.86 -0.44 -18.52
C ASP A 213 -15.33 -0.86 -18.26
N ASP A 214 -16.03 -0.07 -17.44
CA ASP A 214 -17.49 -0.14 -17.27
C ASP A 214 -18.20 0.59 -18.43
#